data_AF-A0A7R9PML2-F1
#
_entry.id   AF-A0A7R9PML2-F1
#
_cell.length_a   1.000
_cell.length_b   1.000
_cell.length_c   1.000
_cell.angle_alpha   90.00
_cell.angle_beta   90.00
_cell.angle_gamma   90.00
#
_symmetry.space_group_name_H-M   'P 1'
#
loop_
_entity.id
_entity.type
_entity.pdbx_description
1 polymer ?
#
loop_
_entity_poly.entity_id
_entity_poly.type
_entity_poly.pdbx_seq_one_letter_code
_entity_poly.pdbx_strand_id
1 'polypeptide(L)'
;AARYKTLHGVSNPYQCDVGGRRFLGTSGQPLDDIARYSKLEDPLEILEQTLEWGHLSPTSPDTLGCYPYYKEDPFIITECPDVYFAGNQPRFQTKLYEGPKGQRVRLICIPSFIKTHSCVMVDLATLEVTPFRVRVPQPATTGTSSMEVD
;
A
#
# COMPACT_ATOMS: atom_id res chain seq x y z
N ALA A 1 -27.77 1.23 1.75
CA ALA A 1 -27.26 -0.14 1.56
C ALA A 1 -26.75 -0.30 0.12
N ALA A 2 -25.67 -1.05 -0.10
CA ALA A 2 -25.12 -1.28 -1.44
C ALA A 2 -26.04 -2.19 -2.29
N ARG A 3 -26.10 -1.95 -3.61
CA ARG A 3 -26.90 -2.76 -4.55
C ARG A 3 -26.43 -4.20 -4.67
N TYR A 4 -25.12 -4.44 -4.56
CA TYR A 4 -24.50 -5.76 -4.68
C TYR A 4 -23.97 -6.21 -3.32
N LYS A 5 -24.28 -7.45 -2.93
CA LYS A 5 -23.84 -8.05 -1.66
C LYS A 5 -22.33 -8.24 -1.56
N THR A 6 -21.64 -8.31 -2.71
CA THR A 6 -20.19 -8.46 -2.83
C THR A 6 -19.43 -7.14 -2.73
N LEU A 7 -20.14 -6.00 -2.70
CA LEU A 7 -19.53 -4.69 -2.55
C LEU A 7 -19.50 -4.31 -1.07
N HIS A 8 -18.30 -4.08 -0.55
CA HIS A 8 -18.08 -3.65 0.83
C HIS A 8 -17.36 -2.30 0.84
N GLY A 9 -18.04 -1.25 1.31
CA GLY A 9 -17.42 0.03 1.60
C GLY A 9 -16.76 -0.02 2.97
N VAL A 10 -15.43 -0.01 3.00
CA VAL A 10 -14.63 -0.17 4.22
C VAL A 10 -13.92 1.12 4.61
N SER A 11 -13.43 1.19 5.84
CA SER A 11 -12.73 2.36 6.39
C SER A 11 -11.29 2.47 5.89
N ASN A 12 -10.66 3.61 6.22
CA ASN A 12 -9.22 3.77 6.22
C ASN A 12 -8.79 4.22 7.63
N PRO A 13 -7.83 3.56 8.30
CA PRO A 13 -7.17 2.29 7.92
C PRO A 13 -8.14 1.11 7.76
N TYR A 14 -7.66 0.02 7.15
CA TYR A 14 -8.44 -1.20 6.96
C TYR A 14 -7.68 -2.45 7.45
N GLN A 15 -8.41 -3.34 8.11
CA GLN A 15 -7.94 -4.65 8.54
C GLN A 15 -8.96 -5.72 8.13
N CYS A 16 -8.48 -6.85 7.62
CA CYS A 16 -9.32 -8.00 7.30
C CYS A 16 -8.55 -9.33 7.38
N ASP A 17 -9.31 -10.43 7.40
CA ASP A 17 -8.80 -11.78 7.16
C ASP A 17 -9.21 -12.24 5.77
N VAL A 18 -8.24 -12.74 4.99
CA VAL A 18 -8.48 -13.32 3.67
C VAL A 18 -7.70 -14.62 3.57
N GLY A 19 -8.42 -15.73 3.50
CA GLY A 19 -7.80 -17.05 3.38
C GLY A 19 -6.94 -17.44 4.58
N GLY A 20 -7.30 -16.98 5.80
CA GLY A 20 -6.53 -17.24 7.01
C GLY A 20 -5.28 -16.39 7.15
N ARG A 21 -5.15 -15.32 6.34
CA ARG A 21 -4.08 -14.34 6.41
C ARG A 21 -4.64 -13.00 6.83
N ARG A 22 -3.98 -12.36 7.80
CA ARG A 22 -4.33 -11.03 8.27
C ARG A 22 -3.70 -9.96 7.40
N PHE A 23 -4.56 -9.13 6.81
CA PHE A 23 -4.18 -7.94 6.08
C PHE A 23 -4.44 -6.71 6.94
N LEU A 24 -3.47 -5.81 6.96
CA LEU A 24 -3.57 -4.48 7.57
C LEU A 24 -3.00 -3.47 6.58
N GLY A 25 -3.63 -2.30 6.45
CA GLY A 25 -3.06 -1.28 5.60
C GLY A 25 -3.79 0.05 5.61
N THR A 26 -3.14 1.01 4.96
CA THR A 26 -3.63 2.38 4.81
C THR A 26 -3.64 2.79 3.34
N SER A 27 -4.32 3.89 3.04
CA SER A 27 -4.34 4.47 1.69
C SER A 27 -3.06 5.24 1.31
N GLY A 28 -2.03 5.24 2.18
CA GLY A 28 -0.70 5.81 1.93
C GLY A 28 -0.37 7.10 2.67
N GLN A 29 -1.37 7.80 3.20
CA GLN A 29 -1.19 9.13 3.81
C GLN A 29 -0.18 9.16 4.97
N PRO A 30 -0.14 8.17 5.89
CA PRO A 30 0.84 8.20 6.98
C PRO A 30 2.29 8.17 6.50
N LEU A 31 2.59 7.43 5.43
CA LEU A 31 3.94 7.35 4.87
C LEU A 31 4.35 8.70 4.26
N ASP A 32 3.46 9.31 3.49
CA ASP A 32 3.69 10.62 2.88
C ASP A 32 3.91 11.71 3.96
N ASP A 33 3.19 11.62 5.07
CA ASP A 33 3.30 12.58 6.17
C ASP A 33 4.62 12.40 6.94
N ILE A 34 5.00 11.16 7.29
CA ILE A 34 6.30 10.88 7.90
C ILE A 34 7.46 11.34 7.02
N ALA A 35 7.38 11.12 5.70
CA ALA A 35 8.42 11.55 4.76
C ALA A 35 8.60 13.08 4.73
N ARG A 36 7.53 13.86 4.94
CA ARG A 36 7.61 15.33 4.97
C ARG A 36 8.29 15.88 6.21
N TYR A 37 8.25 15.15 7.32
CA TYR A 37 8.71 15.63 8.63
C TYR A 37 9.84 14.79 9.23
N SER A 38 10.47 13.91 8.44
CA SER A 38 11.59 13.08 8.86
C SER A 38 12.70 13.05 7.80
N LYS A 39 13.77 12.31 8.09
CA LYS A 39 14.85 12.02 7.12
C LYS A 39 14.60 10.73 6.33
N LEU A 40 13.47 10.06 6.56
CA LEU A 40 13.12 8.83 5.87
C LEU A 40 12.51 9.21 4.52
N GLU A 41 13.13 8.78 3.43
CA GLU A 41 12.69 9.09 2.07
C GLU A 41 12.06 7.89 1.37
N ASP A 42 12.49 6.67 1.72
CA ASP A 42 12.02 5.46 1.07
C ASP A 42 10.70 4.99 1.71
N PRO A 43 9.60 4.88 0.94
CA PRO A 43 8.31 4.50 1.51
C PRO A 43 8.27 3.10 2.12
N LEU A 44 9.08 2.17 1.61
CA LEU A 44 9.16 0.82 2.17
C LEU A 44 9.88 0.82 3.52
N GLU A 45 10.94 1.63 3.66
CA GLU A 45 11.59 1.88 4.95
C GLU A 45 10.62 2.52 5.95
N ILE A 46 9.86 3.54 5.54
CA ILE A 46 8.85 4.16 6.42
C ILE A 46 7.78 3.13 6.83
N LEU A 47 7.30 2.31 5.89
CA LEU A 47 6.32 1.26 6.17
C LEU A 47 6.85 0.27 7.21
N GLU A 48 8.10 -0.17 7.06
CA GLU A 48 8.78 -1.02 8.03
C GLU A 48 8.88 -0.34 9.40
N GLN A 49 9.30 0.92 9.44
CA GLN A 49 9.38 1.68 10.68
C GLN A 49 8.01 1.78 11.40
N THR A 50 6.92 2.04 10.68
CA THR A 50 5.58 2.06 11.31
C THR A 50 5.17 0.70 11.90
N LEU A 51 5.64 -0.41 11.31
CA LEU A 51 5.45 -1.74 11.88
C LEU A 51 6.30 -1.94 13.15
N GLU A 52 7.57 -1.53 13.12
CA GLU A 52 8.49 -1.64 14.26
C GLU A 52 8.06 -0.78 15.45
N TRP A 53 7.57 0.43 15.17
CA TRP A 53 6.98 1.31 16.18
C TRP A 53 5.64 0.80 16.71
N GLY A 54 5.02 -0.16 16.00
CA GLY A 54 3.71 -0.69 16.35
C GLY A 54 2.60 0.37 16.21
N HIS A 55 2.73 1.29 15.26
CA HIS A 55 1.82 2.43 15.13
C HIS A 55 1.60 2.85 13.67
N LEU A 56 0.35 2.79 13.20
CA LEU A 56 -0.03 3.07 11.81
C LEU A 56 0.22 4.52 11.37
N SER A 57 0.07 5.47 12.29
CA SER A 57 0.20 6.91 11.99
C SER A 57 0.73 7.69 13.20
N PRO A 58 2.01 7.55 13.56
CA PRO A 58 2.60 8.18 14.76
C PRO A 58 2.56 9.71 14.73
N THR A 59 2.37 10.30 13.55
CA THR A 59 2.27 11.74 13.35
C THR A 59 0.85 12.30 13.51
N SER A 60 -0.14 11.43 13.75
CA SER A 60 -1.50 11.84 14.11
C SER A 60 -1.57 12.11 15.62
N PRO A 61 -2.26 13.17 16.08
CA PRO A 61 -3.02 14.17 15.32
C PRO A 61 -2.21 15.37 14.81
N ASP A 62 -0.92 15.47 15.16
CA ASP A 62 -0.15 16.72 15.08
C ASP A 62 0.06 17.25 13.65
N THR A 63 0.46 16.38 12.71
CA THR A 63 0.66 16.77 11.30
C THR A 63 -0.31 16.07 10.34
N LEU A 64 -0.76 14.86 10.69
CA LEU A 64 -1.85 14.19 9.99
C LEU A 64 -3.13 14.26 10.84
N GLY A 65 -4.15 14.95 10.32
CA GLY A 65 -5.42 15.08 11.03
C GLY A 65 -6.12 13.74 11.25
N CYS A 66 -6.57 13.50 12.47
CA CYS A 66 -7.38 12.34 12.84
C CYS A 66 -8.58 12.75 13.72
N TYR A 67 -9.49 11.80 13.95
CA TYR A 67 -10.57 12.02 14.90
C TYR A 67 -10.03 12.04 16.34
N PRO A 68 -10.50 12.94 17.23
CA PRO A 68 -10.02 12.99 18.60
C PRO A 68 -10.55 11.80 19.41
N TYR A 69 -9.75 10.73 19.52
CA TYR A 69 -10.07 9.58 20.36
C TYR A 69 -9.67 9.85 21.82
N TYR A 70 -10.57 9.58 22.76
CA TYR A 70 -10.36 9.90 24.19
C TYR A 70 -10.07 8.68 25.08
N LYS A 71 -10.36 7.47 24.58
CA LYS A 71 -10.24 6.23 25.37
C LYS A 71 -9.03 5.41 24.95
N GLU A 72 -8.93 5.14 23.66
CA GLU A 72 -7.95 4.25 23.07
C GLU A 72 -7.52 4.82 21.74
N ASP A 73 -6.25 4.64 21.40
CA ASP A 73 -5.70 5.05 20.11
C ASP A 73 -5.89 3.90 19.09
N PRO A 74 -6.69 4.10 18.03
CA PRO A 74 -6.95 3.06 17.03
C PRO A 74 -5.76 2.82 16.08
N PHE A 75 -4.71 3.64 16.14
CA PHE A 75 -3.54 3.49 15.29
C PHE A 75 -2.49 2.55 15.87
N ILE A 76 -2.63 2.12 17.13
CA ILE A 76 -1.77 1.12 17.74
C ILE A 76 -2.01 -0.24 17.06
N ILE A 77 -0.92 -0.85 16.58
CA ILE A 77 -0.94 -2.19 16.00
C ILE A 77 -0.92 -3.20 17.15
N THR A 78 -2.08 -3.73 17.50
CA THR A 78 -2.24 -4.66 18.62
C THR A 78 -1.78 -6.08 18.29
N GLU A 79 -1.89 -6.47 17.02
CA GLU A 79 -1.52 -7.80 16.56
C GLU A 79 -0.71 -7.74 15.27
N CYS A 80 0.31 -8.58 15.18
CA CYS A 80 1.19 -8.63 14.02
C CYS A 80 0.43 -9.14 12.77
N PRO A 81 0.37 -8.38 11.66
CA PRO A 81 -0.29 -8.81 10.43
C PRO A 81 0.59 -9.79 9.62
N ASP A 82 -0.01 -10.63 8.77
CA ASP A 82 0.74 -11.41 7.77
C ASP A 82 1.15 -10.53 6.58
N VAL A 83 0.28 -9.58 6.21
CA VAL A 83 0.49 -8.63 5.11
C VAL A 83 0.22 -7.22 5.62
N TYR A 84 1.20 -6.33 5.47
CA TYR A 84 1.09 -4.91 5.81
C TYR A 84 1.35 -4.05 4.58
N PHE A 85 0.39 -3.22 4.20
CA PHE A 85 0.46 -2.48 2.93
C PHE A 85 0.12 -0.99 3.06
N ALA A 86 0.68 -0.22 2.14
CA ALA A 86 0.33 1.18 1.91
C ALA A 86 -0.05 1.41 0.45
N GLY A 87 -1.20 2.04 0.23
CA GLY A 87 -1.69 2.44 -1.08
C GLY A 87 -0.99 3.68 -1.65
N ASN A 88 -1.24 3.98 -2.93
CA ASN A 88 -0.86 5.23 -3.60
C ASN A 88 0.63 5.60 -3.58
N GLN A 89 1.51 4.61 -3.44
CA GLN A 89 2.95 4.84 -3.39
C GLN A 89 3.53 5.20 -4.77
N PRO A 90 4.68 5.90 -4.84
CA PRO A 90 5.25 6.35 -6.11
C PRO A 90 5.69 5.19 -7.03
N ARG A 91 6.12 4.07 -6.43
CA ARG A 91 6.55 2.85 -7.13
C ARG A 91 6.18 1.61 -6.33
N PHE A 92 6.15 0.46 -7.01
CA PHE A 92 5.99 -0.83 -6.36
C PHE A 92 7.26 -1.17 -5.58
N GLN A 93 7.11 -1.50 -4.30
CA GLN A 93 8.18 -2.03 -3.46
C GLN A 93 7.61 -3.09 -2.52
N THR A 94 8.42 -4.08 -2.18
CA THR A 94 8.01 -5.10 -1.21
C THR A 94 9.23 -5.67 -0.49
N LYS A 95 9.03 -6.07 0.77
CA LYS A 95 10.02 -6.76 1.59
C LYS A 95 9.29 -7.81 2.42
N LEU A 96 9.94 -8.95 2.64
CA LEU A 96 9.53 -9.87 3.68
C LEU A 96 10.31 -9.50 4.95
N TYR A 97 9.62 -8.95 5.93
CA TYR A 97 10.17 -8.58 7.23
C TYR A 97 10.17 -9.77 8.17
N GLU A 98 11.24 -9.92 8.94
CA GLU A 98 11.38 -10.95 9.98
C GLU A 98 11.51 -10.27 11.35
N GLY A 99 10.54 -10.52 12.22
CA GLY A 99 10.52 -9.99 13.57
C GLY A 99 11.40 -10.79 14.53
N PRO A 100 11.72 -10.23 15.70
CA PRO A 100 12.64 -10.84 16.67
C PRO A 100 12.15 -12.16 17.28
N LYS A 101 10.85 -12.48 17.18
CA LYS A 101 10.28 -13.76 17.64
C LYS A 101 9.95 -14.70 16.47
N GLY A 102 10.56 -14.48 15.30
CA GLY A 102 10.33 -15.26 14.09
C GLY A 102 9.01 -14.94 13.38
N GLN A 103 8.37 -13.80 13.70
CA GLN A 103 7.20 -13.35 12.94
C GLN A 103 7.63 -12.99 11.52
N ARG A 104 6.78 -13.29 10.52
CA ARG A 104 7.04 -12.95 9.12
C ARG A 104 5.92 -12.06 8.61
N VAL A 105 6.28 -10.88 8.11
CA VAL A 105 5.31 -9.90 7.61
C VAL A 105 5.68 -9.50 6.19
N ARG A 106 4.74 -9.62 5.25
CA ARG A 106 4.92 -9.12 3.90
C ARG A 106 4.57 -7.64 3.85
N LEU A 107 5.59 -6.79 3.69
CA LEU A 107 5.46 -5.35 3.48
C LEU A 107 5.22 -5.06 1.99
N ILE A 108 4.24 -4.22 1.67
CA ILE A 108 3.89 -3.87 0.28
C ILE A 108 3.59 -2.37 0.12
N CYS A 109 4.38 -1.69 -0.69
CA CYS A 109 4.05 -0.38 -1.23
C CYS A 109 3.33 -0.57 -2.57
N ILE A 110 2.01 -0.34 -2.58
CA ILE A 110 1.18 -0.51 -3.77
C ILE A 110 1.28 0.77 -4.60
N PRO A 111 1.73 0.69 -5.87
CA PRO A 111 1.92 1.88 -6.69
C PRO A 111 0.58 2.53 -7.05
N SER A 112 0.60 3.84 -7.25
CA SER A 112 -0.54 4.56 -7.82
C SER A 112 -0.89 4.03 -9.22
N PHE A 113 -2.10 3.48 -9.37
CA PHE A 113 -2.54 2.85 -10.63
C PHE A 113 -2.56 3.86 -11.79
N ILE A 114 -3.05 5.09 -11.56
CA ILE A 114 -3.12 6.13 -12.60
C ILE A 114 -1.74 6.53 -13.15
N LYS A 115 -0.68 6.38 -12.34
CA LYS A 115 0.69 6.71 -12.77
C LYS A 115 1.42 5.52 -13.40
N THR A 116 1.14 4.30 -12.92
CA THR A 116 1.97 3.12 -13.25
C THR A 116 1.26 2.09 -14.13
N HIS A 117 -0.07 2.12 -14.14
CA HIS A 117 -0.96 1.07 -14.66
C HIS A 117 -0.63 -0.31 -14.07
N SER A 118 -0.23 -0.35 -12.80
CA SER A 118 0.19 -1.57 -12.12
C SER A 118 -0.70 -1.91 -10.94
N CYS A 119 -1.02 -3.19 -10.80
CA CYS A 119 -1.65 -3.82 -9.65
C CYS A 119 -0.66 -4.78 -8.98
N VAL A 120 -1.01 -5.27 -7.80
CA VAL A 120 -0.18 -6.20 -7.03
C VAL A 120 -0.99 -7.46 -6.73
N MET A 121 -0.41 -8.62 -7.01
CA MET A 121 -0.98 -9.93 -6.68
C MET A 121 -0.18 -10.55 -5.55
N VAL A 122 -0.88 -11.09 -4.55
CA VAL A 122 -0.28 -11.74 -3.38
C VAL A 122 -0.72 -13.19 -3.34
N ASP A 123 0.23 -14.11 -3.30
CA ASP A 123 -0.02 -15.52 -3.03
C ASP A 123 -0.26 -15.71 -1.54
N LEU A 124 -1.42 -16.21 -1.15
CA LEU A 124 -1.81 -16.37 0.26
C LEU A 124 -1.10 -17.53 0.97
N ALA A 125 -0.60 -18.53 0.22
CA ALA A 125 0.13 -19.65 0.78
C ALA A 125 1.58 -19.27 1.07
N THR A 126 2.24 -18.62 0.11
CA THR A 126 3.69 -18.32 0.18
C THR A 126 4.01 -16.90 0.64
N LEU A 127 3.03 -15.98 0.61
CA LEU A 127 3.21 -14.54 0.76
C LEU A 127 4.13 -13.93 -0.31
N GLU A 128 4.33 -14.60 -1.45
CA GLU A 128 5.01 -14.02 -2.60
C GLU A 128 4.15 -12.96 -3.27
N VAL A 129 4.81 -11.96 -3.83
CA VAL A 129 4.15 -10.78 -4.39
C VAL A 129 4.64 -10.52 -5.80
N THR A 130 3.71 -10.45 -6.74
CA THR A 130 4.01 -10.20 -8.15
C THR A 130 3.27 -8.95 -8.63
N PRO A 131 3.98 -7.94 -9.17
CA PRO A 131 3.33 -6.80 -9.81
C PRO A 131 2.76 -7.20 -11.18
N PHE A 132 1.53 -6.80 -11.46
CA PHE A 132 0.86 -7.01 -12.73
C PHE A 132 0.61 -5.67 -13.43
N ARG A 133 1.09 -5.49 -14.66
CA ARG A 133 0.93 -4.24 -15.41
C ARG A 133 -0.14 -4.36 -16.49
N VAL A 134 -1.14 -3.49 -16.43
CA VAL A 134 -2.16 -3.33 -17.46
C VAL A 134 -1.56 -2.51 -18.60
N ARG A 135 -1.57 -3.07 -19.81
CA ARG A 135 -1.20 -2.35 -21.04
C ARG A 135 -2.47 -2.13 -21.86
N VAL A 136 -2.67 -0.91 -22.30
CA VAL A 136 -3.69 -0.59 -23.31
C VAL A 136 -3.00 -0.67 -24.68
N PRO A 137 -3.51 -1.48 -25.63
CA PRO A 137 -3.00 -1.46 -27.00
C PRO A 137 -3.11 -0.05 -27.58
N GLN A 138 -2.00 0.51 -28.05
CA GLN A 138 -2.07 1.75 -28.82
C GLN A 138 -2.54 1.43 -30.25
N PRO A 139 -3.42 2.25 -30.84
CA PRO A 139 -3.75 2.10 -32.25
C PRO A 139 -2.46 2.28 -33.08
N ALA A 140 -2.24 1.39 -34.04
CA ALA A 140 -1.10 1.46 -34.93
C ALA A 140 -1.12 2.80 -35.67
N THR A 141 -0.16 3.67 -35.41
CA THR A 141 0.09 4.85 -36.24
C THR A 141 0.51 4.35 -37.61
N THR A 142 -0.40 4.47 -38.59
CA THR A 142 -0.06 4.22 -39.99
C THR A 142 0.92 5.32 -40.39
N GLY A 143 2.20 4.97 -40.54
CA GLY A 143 3.22 5.90 -40.98
C GLY A 143 2.91 6.35 -42.41
N THR A 144 2.51 7.62 -42.57
CA THR A 144 2.58 8.28 -43.87
C THR A 144 4.07 8.47 -44.17
N SER A 145 4.63 7.59 -45.00
CA SER A 145 5.91 7.82 -45.66
C SER A 145 5.73 9.06 -46.55
N SER A 146 6.26 10.19 -46.10
CA SER A 146 6.52 11.34 -46.96
C SER A 146 7.59 10.90 -47.97
N MET A 147 7.22 10.82 -49.24
CA MET A 147 8.18 10.75 -50.34
C MET A 147 8.93 12.09 -50.37
N GLU A 148 10.22 12.08 -50.02
CA GLU A 148 11.15 13.12 -50.47
C GLU A 148 11.30 12.95 -51.98
N VAL A 149 10.93 13.99 -52.72
CA VAL A 149 11.24 14.16 -54.14
C VAL A 149 12.50 15.01 -54.24
N ASP A 150 13.45 14.51 -55.03
CA ASP A 150 14.79 15.05 -55.31
C ASP A 150 14.85 16.55 -55.66
#